data_AF-A0AA38M7S6-F1
#
_entry.id   AF-A0AA38M7S6-F1
#
_cell.length_a   1.000
_cell.length_b   1.000
_cell.length_c   1.000
_cell.angle_alpha   90.00
_cell.angle_beta   90.00
_cell.angle_gamma   90.00
#
_symmetry.space_group_name_H-M   'P 1'
#
loop_
_entity.id
_entity.type
_entity.pdbx_description
1 polymer ?
#
loop_
_entity_poly.entity_id
_entity_poly.type
_entity_poly.pdbx_seq_one_letter_code
_entity_poly.pdbx_strand_id
1 'polypeptide(L)'
;MPSNLHYLWIFVIIWQPTLCFYNLCQSSQNKVLNHEECTDLYFEPSEKATSLGRVGLELEQNSLKITPEASSWTNTFLKISTRDNSTNQFCSTLVKEGSSNFYCFTFMPEVENETLLIEYKVENLPEISSRRFIFSFPNWKEMPLFLYIDQTDLSRLVLRAQKLPSFINISSYKVEAYKEKNGNTNLQDSKLFSSSDDIHYELFTYNDVGKYYFTVSVLGNNCTNSVCMKMSTPKVSIGRKGTRVVIGIVGASFILPFILFIFHILTKKYPEESASKSEERLVVAYRSSSKKHNEVVLTFAALLEQMGSNLVVDVIDLAKTTKKFPQKFCIDSLIIANRIIYVAPPKHDLNPILIDKSLSDKEFFAVIFDYCANRLPQFVDTSKTFKLFEDFENFMHALNISGSYDAAIYHDLVRKTEEAKIETDHSFKDTIPQIVITDSEPQEHDSLISENVIL
;
A
#
# COMPACT_ATOMS: atom_id res chain seq x y z
N MET A 1 78.35 2.79 47.97
CA MET A 1 79.16 3.81 47.23
C MET A 1 79.76 3.15 45.99
N PRO A 2 79.88 3.86 44.87
CA PRO A 2 78.90 3.76 43.77
C PRO A 2 79.44 3.02 42.53
N SER A 3 78.53 2.57 41.68
CA SER A 3 78.83 2.08 40.33
C SER A 3 77.93 2.77 39.32
N ASN A 4 78.51 3.73 38.59
CA ASN A 4 78.02 4.21 37.30
C ASN A 4 78.58 3.31 36.19
N LEU A 5 77.75 2.93 35.21
CA LEU A 5 77.89 3.28 33.77
C LEU A 5 77.14 2.30 32.86
N HIS A 6 76.26 2.88 32.03
CA HIS A 6 75.94 2.63 30.61
C HIS A 6 76.00 1.21 30.00
N TYR A 7 74.90 0.77 29.37
CA TYR A 7 74.62 0.73 27.91
C TYR A 7 73.28 0.00 27.71
N LEU A 8 72.27 0.66 27.12
CA LEU A 8 71.68 0.40 25.78
C LEU A 8 71.19 -1.05 25.56
N TRP A 9 69.91 -1.23 25.19
CA TRP A 9 69.45 -1.97 23.99
C TRP A 9 67.94 -2.36 24.07
N ILE A 10 67.24 -2.03 22.98
CA ILE A 10 66.15 -2.78 22.31
C ILE A 10 64.70 -2.56 22.79
N PHE A 11 63.98 -1.84 21.91
CA PHE A 11 62.54 -1.96 21.68
C PHE A 11 62.13 -3.41 21.39
N VAL A 12 61.17 -3.93 22.14
CA VAL A 12 60.25 -4.98 21.64
C VAL A 12 58.83 -4.50 21.90
N ILE A 13 58.24 -3.92 20.85
CA ILE A 13 56.79 -3.76 20.70
C ILE A 13 56.26 -5.13 20.26
N ILE A 14 55.42 -5.75 21.08
CA ILE A 14 54.53 -6.83 20.65
C ILE A 14 53.10 -6.42 21.03
N TRP A 15 52.40 -5.87 20.02
CA TRP A 15 50.97 -6.06 19.75
C TRP A 15 50.66 -7.57 19.73
N GLN A 16 49.55 -8.17 20.19
CA GLN A 16 48.11 -7.86 20.26
C GLN A 16 47.44 -9.15 20.86
N PRO A 17 46.11 -9.38 20.88
CA PRO A 17 44.95 -8.50 21.12
C PRO A 17 43.90 -9.14 22.09
N THR A 18 43.20 -8.35 22.90
CA THR A 18 41.76 -8.61 23.18
C THR A 18 41.08 -7.29 23.51
N LEU A 19 40.66 -6.64 22.42
CA LEU A 19 39.49 -5.76 22.27
C LEU A 19 39.01 -5.03 23.53
N CYS A 20 39.56 -3.84 23.74
CA CYS A 20 38.87 -2.74 24.38
C CYS A 20 37.64 -2.36 23.53
N PHE A 21 36.44 -2.53 24.07
CA PHE A 21 35.27 -1.70 23.72
C PHE A 21 35.02 -0.73 24.88
N TYR A 22 35.94 0.22 25.08
CA TYR A 22 35.74 1.36 25.98
C TYR A 22 35.57 2.62 25.11
N ASN A 23 34.48 3.34 25.33
CA ASN A 23 34.14 4.68 24.80
C ASN A 23 33.74 4.81 23.32
N LEU A 24 32.59 4.25 22.94
CA LEU A 24 31.91 4.56 21.67
C LEU A 24 30.45 5.01 21.85
N CYS A 25 30.11 5.71 22.94
CA CYS A 25 28.84 6.46 23.00
C CYS A 25 29.11 7.87 22.47
N GLN A 26 28.79 8.14 21.20
CA GLN A 26 28.78 9.50 20.67
C GLN A 26 27.49 10.20 21.08
N SER A 27 27.62 11.45 21.53
CA SER A 27 26.50 12.34 21.85
C SER A 27 25.72 12.67 20.57
N SER A 28 24.65 11.95 20.29
CA SER A 28 23.62 12.40 19.33
C SER A 28 22.88 13.63 19.86
N GLN A 29 22.23 14.39 18.97
CA GLN A 29 21.19 15.31 19.39
C GLN A 29 20.00 14.52 19.93
N ASN A 30 19.94 14.40 21.26
CA ASN A 30 18.81 13.79 21.95
C ASN A 30 17.74 14.87 22.11
N LYS A 31 16.60 14.76 21.41
CA LYS A 31 15.44 15.59 21.72
C LYS A 31 14.65 14.89 22.82
N VAL A 32 14.59 15.51 24.00
CA VAL A 32 13.64 15.12 25.05
C VAL A 32 12.27 15.61 24.61
N LEU A 33 11.30 14.70 24.57
CA LEU A 33 9.94 15.01 24.16
C LEU A 33 9.14 15.52 25.36
N ASN A 34 8.19 16.42 25.10
CA ASN A 34 7.25 16.85 26.14
C ASN A 34 6.21 15.75 26.44
N HIS A 35 5.38 15.93 27.48
CA HIS A 35 4.43 14.90 27.91
C HIS A 35 3.37 14.56 26.85
N GLU A 36 2.89 15.54 26.09
CA GLU A 36 1.91 15.34 25.01
C GLU A 36 2.54 14.54 23.86
N GLU A 37 3.70 14.96 23.37
CA GLU A 37 4.48 14.26 22.35
C GLU A 37 4.82 12.81 22.79
N CYS A 38 5.08 12.59 24.09
CA CYS A 38 5.36 11.27 24.66
C CYS A 38 4.12 10.36 24.73
N THR A 39 2.94 10.96 24.87
CA THR A 39 1.66 10.24 24.90
C THR A 39 1.22 9.83 23.49
N ASP A 40 1.49 10.68 22.51
CA ASP A 40 1.19 10.42 21.09
C ASP A 40 2.10 9.36 20.45
N LEU A 41 3.24 9.03 21.09
CA LEU A 41 4.09 7.92 20.66
C LEU A 41 3.38 6.57 20.84
N TYR A 42 2.92 6.02 19.72
CA TYR A 42 2.33 4.69 19.66
C TYR A 42 3.37 3.61 19.35
N PHE A 43 3.45 2.61 20.22
CA PHE A 43 4.30 1.43 20.06
C PHE A 43 3.41 0.23 19.74
N GLU A 44 3.27 -0.12 18.46
CA GLU A 44 2.60 -1.36 18.07
C GLU A 44 3.44 -2.56 18.50
N PRO A 45 2.85 -3.62 19.09
CA PRO A 45 3.57 -4.87 19.30
C PRO A 45 3.89 -5.50 17.94
N SER A 46 5.15 -5.41 17.51
CA SER A 46 5.59 -5.99 16.25
C SER A 46 5.83 -7.49 16.40
N GLU A 47 5.09 -8.31 15.66
CA GLU A 47 5.38 -9.74 15.49
C GLU A 47 6.70 -9.97 14.72
N LYS A 48 7.19 -8.94 14.02
CA LYS A 48 8.41 -8.95 13.20
C LYS A 48 9.57 -8.19 13.87
N ALA A 49 9.74 -8.31 15.18
CA ALA A 49 10.85 -7.70 15.95
C ALA A 49 12.26 -8.23 15.58
N THR A 50 12.39 -9.02 14.51
CA THR A 50 13.61 -9.65 14.02
C THR A 50 14.57 -8.67 13.35
N SER A 51 14.09 -7.56 12.77
CA SER A 51 14.95 -6.59 12.06
C SER A 51 15.75 -5.67 13.00
N LEU A 52 15.46 -5.70 14.31
CA LEU A 52 16.13 -4.87 15.32
C LEU A 52 17.46 -5.43 15.87
N GLY A 53 17.84 -6.66 15.49
CA GLY A 53 18.99 -7.34 16.11
C GLY A 53 18.79 -7.55 17.62
N ARG A 54 19.85 -7.75 18.39
CA ARG A 54 19.77 -7.80 19.86
C ARG A 54 19.84 -6.38 20.42
N VAL A 55 18.88 -6.00 21.26
CA VAL A 55 19.02 -4.79 22.09
C VAL A 55 19.51 -5.23 23.46
N GLY A 56 20.70 -4.75 23.83
CA GLY A 56 21.29 -4.98 25.14
C GLY A 56 20.87 -3.87 26.12
N LEU A 57 20.46 -4.25 27.32
CA LEU A 57 20.33 -3.33 28.45
C LEU A 57 21.47 -3.66 29.43
N GLU A 58 22.35 -2.69 29.64
CA GLU A 58 23.45 -2.78 30.58
C GLU A 58 23.25 -1.75 31.66
N LEU A 59 23.44 -2.16 32.90
CA LEU A 59 23.37 -1.27 34.03
C LEU A 59 24.79 -0.99 34.51
N GLU A 60 25.18 0.29 34.51
CA GLU A 60 26.49 0.77 34.96
C GLU A 60 26.29 1.78 36.10
N GLN A 61 26.63 1.38 37.32
CA GLN A 61 26.48 2.15 38.57
C GLN A 61 25.05 2.61 38.89
N ASN A 62 24.57 3.73 38.34
CA ASN A 62 23.20 4.20 38.51
C ASN A 62 22.63 4.65 37.16
N SER A 63 23.28 4.21 36.07
CA SER A 63 22.92 4.59 34.73
C SER A 63 22.53 3.35 33.94
N LEU A 64 21.37 3.41 33.32
CA LEU A 64 20.96 2.40 32.35
C LEU A 64 21.49 2.80 30.99
N LYS A 65 22.22 1.89 30.36
CA LYS A 65 22.76 1.98 29.01
C LYS A 65 22.00 1.05 28.09
N ILE A 66 21.47 1.61 27.00
CA ILE A 66 20.72 0.87 25.98
C ILE A 66 21.57 0.81 24.73
N THR A 67 21.96 -0.40 24.32
CA THR A 67 22.82 -0.62 23.16
C THR A 67 22.06 -1.42 22.10
N PRO A 68 21.49 -0.77 21.08
CA PRO A 68 20.92 -1.47 19.94
C PRO A 68 22.06 -2.08 19.10
N GLU A 69 21.95 -3.37 18.75
CA GLU A 69 22.88 -4.01 17.80
C GLU A 69 22.68 -3.40 16.41
N ALA A 70 23.80 -3.03 15.78
CA ALA A 70 23.87 -2.15 14.62
C ALA A 70 22.85 -2.51 13.52
N SER A 71 21.79 -1.71 13.44
CA SER A 71 20.80 -1.73 12.37
C SER A 71 20.80 -0.38 11.65
N SER A 72 20.53 -0.38 10.35
CA SER A 72 20.33 0.83 9.55
C SER A 72 18.97 1.42 9.92
N TRP A 73 18.92 2.35 10.86
CA TRP A 73 17.69 3.05 11.23
C TRP A 73 17.74 4.52 10.84
N THR A 74 16.58 5.09 10.50
CA THR A 74 16.43 6.52 10.23
C THR A 74 16.05 7.27 11.51
N ASN A 75 15.04 6.76 12.23
CA ASN A 75 14.57 7.31 13.50
C ASN A 75 14.52 6.24 14.57
N THR A 76 14.87 6.62 15.80
CA THR A 76 14.74 5.78 16.99
C THR A 76 13.97 6.53 18.07
N PHE A 77 12.95 5.89 18.64
CA PHE A 77 12.14 6.41 19.73
C PHE A 77 12.31 5.54 20.95
N LEU A 78 12.56 6.19 22.09
CA LEU A 78 12.65 5.54 23.39
C LEU A 78 11.60 6.16 24.31
N LYS A 79 10.81 5.29 24.93
CA LYS A 79 9.88 5.65 26.00
C LYS A 79 10.20 4.82 27.22
N ILE A 80 10.39 5.49 28.35
CA ILE A 80 10.55 4.89 29.67
C ILE A 80 9.36 5.33 30.50
N SER A 81 8.63 4.39 31.07
CA SER A 81 7.50 4.68 31.94
C SER A 81 7.51 3.78 33.16
N THR A 82 6.94 4.25 34.25
CA THR A 82 6.64 3.38 35.39
C THR A 82 5.40 2.55 35.04
N ARG A 83 5.35 1.30 35.49
CA ARG A 83 4.27 0.38 35.10
C ARG A 83 2.91 0.81 35.64
N ASP A 84 2.90 1.34 36.86
CA ASP A 84 1.67 1.57 37.63
C ASP A 84 1.25 3.06 37.63
N ASN A 85 2.09 3.97 37.11
CA ASN A 85 1.76 5.39 37.04
C ASN A 85 2.08 6.01 35.67
N SER A 86 1.04 6.30 34.89
CA SER A 86 1.16 6.93 33.58
C SER A 86 1.62 8.39 33.63
N THR A 87 1.72 9.03 34.80
CA THR A 87 2.18 10.43 34.88
C THR A 87 3.70 10.57 34.79
N ASN A 88 4.45 9.56 35.21
CA ASN A 88 5.92 9.58 35.23
C ASN A 88 6.45 8.89 33.97
N GLN A 89 6.36 9.59 32.84
CA GLN A 89 6.88 9.13 31.55
C GLN A 89 8.05 10.00 31.12
N PHE A 90 9.14 9.35 30.73
CA PHE A 90 10.27 9.97 30.07
C PHE A 90 10.33 9.47 28.64
N CYS A 91 10.27 10.39 27.67
CA CYS A 91 10.43 10.05 26.27
C CYS A 91 11.60 10.81 25.65
N SER A 92 12.38 10.11 24.85
CA SER A 92 13.46 10.69 24.07
C SER A 92 13.42 10.14 22.66
N THR A 93 13.68 11.01 21.70
CA THR A 93 13.88 10.60 20.30
C THR A 93 15.33 10.87 19.91
N LEU A 94 15.89 9.90 19.18
CA LEU A 94 17.17 10.02 18.50
C LEU A 94 16.91 9.98 17.01
N VAL A 95 17.34 11.04 16.35
CA VAL A 95 17.44 11.09 14.90
C VAL A 95 18.88 10.78 14.53
N LYS A 96 19.07 9.85 13.58
CA LYS A 96 20.42 9.50 13.14
C LYS A 96 21.04 10.67 12.38
N GLU A 97 21.99 11.37 12.99
CA GLU A 97 22.89 12.28 12.29
C GLU A 97 24.23 11.58 12.01
N GLY A 98 24.54 11.35 10.73
CA GLY A 98 25.82 10.80 10.29
C GLY A 98 25.92 9.27 10.20
N SER A 99 27.15 8.78 10.03
CA SER A 99 27.46 7.37 9.73
C SER A 99 27.81 6.52 10.95
N SER A 100 27.67 7.05 12.17
CA SER A 100 27.94 6.30 13.41
C SER A 100 26.86 5.26 13.70
N ASN A 101 27.27 4.08 14.17
CA ASN A 101 26.42 2.90 14.35
C ASN A 101 26.08 2.60 15.82
N PHE A 102 26.53 3.42 16.77
CA PHE A 102 26.37 3.15 18.21
C PHE A 102 25.88 4.40 18.93
N TYR A 103 24.65 4.34 19.43
CA TYR A 103 24.05 5.37 20.26
C TYR A 103 23.61 4.72 21.56
N CYS A 104 23.92 5.38 22.67
CA CYS A 104 23.60 4.92 24.01
C CYS A 104 22.62 5.90 24.62
N PHE A 105 21.54 5.40 25.20
CA PHE A 105 20.74 6.19 26.11
C PHE A 105 21.27 5.98 27.51
N THR A 106 21.54 7.06 28.22
CA THR A 106 21.91 7.04 29.64
C THR A 106 20.75 7.59 30.43
N PHE A 107 20.12 6.76 31.26
CA PHE A 107 19.02 7.17 32.14
C PHE A 107 19.43 6.99 33.59
N MET A 108 19.27 8.04 34.39
CA MET A 108 19.46 8.00 35.84
C MET A 108 18.08 8.03 36.51
N PRO A 109 17.57 6.92 37.04
CA PRO A 109 16.30 6.90 37.73
C PRO A 109 16.37 7.73 39.01
N GLU A 110 15.35 8.54 39.26
CA GLU A 110 15.12 9.12 40.58
C GLU A 110 14.33 8.16 41.51
N VAL A 111 13.94 6.99 41.00
CA VAL A 111 12.98 6.12 41.66
C VAL A 111 13.55 4.73 41.92
N GLU A 112 13.78 4.44 43.20
CA GLU A 112 14.15 3.11 43.69
C GLU A 112 12.91 2.21 43.81
N ASN A 113 13.08 0.91 43.56
CA ASN A 113 12.05 -0.14 43.73
C ASN A 113 10.82 -0.09 42.82
N GLU A 114 10.78 0.78 41.81
CA GLU A 114 9.70 0.75 40.83
C GLU A 114 9.95 -0.27 39.72
N THR A 115 8.84 -0.78 39.17
CA THR A 115 8.87 -1.56 37.93
C THR A 115 8.82 -0.60 36.76
N LEU A 116 9.85 -0.64 35.93
CA LEU A 116 9.96 0.22 34.76
C LEU A 116 9.71 -0.57 33.49
N LEU A 117 9.11 0.12 32.55
CA LEU A 117 8.82 -0.32 31.20
C LEU A 117 9.63 0.52 30.23
N ILE A 118 10.39 -0.15 29.38
CA ILE A 118 11.04 0.48 28.24
C ILE A 118 10.35 0.02 26.97
N GLU A 119 9.94 0.98 26.17
CA GLU A 119 9.46 0.77 24.82
C GLU A 119 10.43 1.45 23.86
N TYR A 120 10.94 0.65 22.93
CA TYR A 120 11.95 1.05 21.97
C TYR A 120 11.37 0.82 20.58
N LYS A 121 11.34 1.85 19.73
CA LYS A 121 10.81 1.77 18.37
C LYS A 121 11.85 2.30 17.40
N VAL A 122 12.00 1.61 16.30
CA VAL A 122 12.89 1.98 15.20
C VAL A 122 12.07 2.04 13.91
N GLU A 123 12.34 3.07 13.14
CA GLU A 123 11.79 3.25 11.81
C GLU A 123 12.92 3.13 10.79
N ASN A 124 12.74 2.24 9.82
CA ASN A 124 13.58 2.10 8.64
C ASN A 124 12.65 1.84 7.45
N LEU A 125 12.11 2.92 6.87
CA LEU A 125 11.01 2.86 5.91
C LEU A 125 11.29 1.84 4.78
N PRO A 126 10.35 0.93 4.49
CA PRO A 126 8.96 0.87 4.97
C PRO A 126 8.74 0.09 6.29
N GLU A 127 9.79 -0.39 6.95
CA GLU A 127 9.67 -1.25 8.13
C GLU A 127 9.67 -0.45 9.44
N ILE A 128 8.74 -0.80 10.33
CA ILE A 128 8.68 -0.31 11.70
C ILE A 128 8.82 -1.52 12.62
N SER A 129 9.72 -1.43 13.59
CA SER A 129 9.91 -2.47 14.59
C SER A 129 9.98 -1.87 15.98
N SER A 130 9.44 -2.61 16.94
CA SER A 130 9.39 -2.20 18.34
C SER A 130 9.84 -3.33 19.25
N ARG A 131 10.35 -2.97 20.41
CA ARG A 131 10.65 -3.86 21.53
C ARG A 131 10.14 -3.30 22.83
N ARG A 132 9.80 -4.20 23.74
CA ARG A 132 9.29 -3.87 25.06
C ARG A 132 10.04 -4.65 26.12
N PHE A 133 10.72 -3.93 27.02
CA PHE A 133 11.46 -4.49 28.13
C PHE A 133 10.83 -4.10 29.46
N ILE A 134 10.89 -5.00 30.44
CA ILE A 134 10.44 -4.73 31.80
C ILE A 134 11.50 -5.18 32.80
N PHE A 135 11.77 -4.32 33.78
CA PHE A 135 12.79 -4.57 34.81
C PHE A 135 12.51 -3.74 36.07
N SER A 136 13.29 -4.00 37.10
CA SER A 136 13.39 -3.15 38.28
C SER A 136 14.86 -2.85 38.52
N PHE A 137 15.16 -1.64 38.99
CA PHE A 137 16.51 -1.30 39.38
C PHE A 137 16.92 -2.15 40.59
N PRO A 138 18.05 -2.86 40.51
CA PRO A 138 18.54 -3.64 41.63
C PRO A 138 19.09 -2.69 42.71
N ASN A 139 19.00 -3.10 43.97
CA ASN A 139 19.72 -2.43 45.04
C ASN A 139 21.22 -2.75 44.90
N TRP A 140 21.98 -1.84 44.29
CA TRP A 140 23.40 -2.03 44.01
C TRP A 140 24.29 -2.32 45.22
N LYS A 141 23.88 -1.87 46.41
CA LYS A 141 24.65 -2.09 47.64
C LYS A 141 24.52 -3.52 48.15
N GLU A 142 23.39 -4.16 47.88
CA GLU A 142 23.08 -5.50 48.37
C GLU A 142 23.20 -6.56 47.26
N MET A 143 22.96 -6.16 46.00
CA MET A 143 22.65 -7.10 44.94
C MET A 143 22.93 -6.55 43.53
N PRO A 144 24.16 -6.69 42.99
CA PRO A 144 24.54 -6.08 41.70
C PRO A 144 24.11 -6.91 40.47
N LEU A 145 23.10 -7.78 40.57
CA LEU A 145 22.59 -8.52 39.42
C LEU A 145 21.48 -7.70 38.77
N PHE A 146 21.62 -7.39 37.49
CA PHE A 146 20.56 -6.73 36.72
C PHE A 146 19.80 -7.76 35.88
N LEU A 147 18.47 -7.80 36.04
CA LEU A 147 17.58 -8.68 35.28
C LEU A 147 16.54 -7.86 34.54
N TYR A 148 16.26 -8.26 33.30
CA TYR A 148 15.17 -7.69 32.53
C TYR A 148 14.51 -8.78 31.67
N ILE A 149 13.22 -8.56 31.37
CA ILE A 149 12.44 -9.43 30.50
C ILE A 149 12.15 -8.68 29.21
N ASP A 150 12.50 -9.27 28.07
CA ASP A 150 11.94 -8.90 26.77
C ASP A 150 10.54 -9.51 26.67
N GLN A 151 9.53 -8.63 26.68
CA GLN A 151 8.11 -8.97 26.57
C GLN A 151 7.51 -8.44 25.27
N THR A 152 8.33 -8.24 24.24
CA THR A 152 7.89 -7.82 22.91
C THR A 152 6.85 -8.80 22.34
N ASP A 153 7.13 -10.10 22.47
CA ASP A 153 6.20 -11.17 22.14
C ASP A 153 5.67 -11.81 23.42
N LEU A 154 4.39 -11.59 23.73
CA LEU A 154 3.76 -12.19 24.91
C LEU A 154 3.70 -13.73 24.85
N SER A 155 3.82 -14.35 23.66
CA SER A 155 3.85 -15.80 23.52
C SER A 155 5.23 -16.40 23.84
N ARG A 156 6.28 -15.58 23.85
CA ARG A 156 7.66 -15.95 24.16
C ARG A 156 8.35 -14.85 24.98
N LEU A 157 8.44 -15.07 26.29
CA LEU A 157 9.16 -14.19 27.19
C LEU A 157 10.64 -14.56 27.19
N VAL A 158 11.53 -13.57 27.07
CA VAL A 158 12.97 -13.80 27.13
C VAL A 158 13.57 -13.10 28.33
N LEU A 159 14.07 -13.87 29.29
CA LEU A 159 14.84 -13.36 30.40
C LEU A 159 16.29 -13.12 29.96
N ARG A 160 16.82 -11.96 30.34
CA ARG A 160 18.23 -11.64 30.26
C ARG A 160 18.77 -11.19 31.59
N ALA A 161 20.01 -11.59 31.87
CA ALA A 161 20.74 -11.13 33.04
C ALA A 161 22.09 -10.57 32.63
N GLN A 162 22.46 -9.44 33.23
CA GLN A 162 23.82 -8.94 33.15
C GLN A 162 24.75 -9.84 33.98
N LYS A 163 25.87 -10.24 33.37
CA LYS A 163 26.87 -11.08 34.03
C LYS A 163 27.47 -10.38 35.24
N LEU A 164 27.68 -11.15 36.32
CA LEU A 164 28.36 -10.61 37.49
C LEU A 164 29.86 -10.44 37.22
N PRO A 165 30.51 -9.43 37.83
CA PRO A 165 31.95 -9.27 37.72
C PRO A 165 32.71 -10.53 38.17
N SER A 166 33.83 -10.82 37.49
CA SER A 166 34.63 -12.04 37.72
C SER A 166 35.24 -12.15 39.12
N PHE A 167 35.37 -11.04 39.85
CA PHE A 167 35.83 -11.05 41.24
C PHE A 167 34.81 -11.71 42.20
N ILE A 168 33.53 -11.81 41.78
CA ILE A 168 32.50 -12.54 42.50
C ILE A 168 32.60 -14.01 42.04
N ASN A 169 33.27 -14.84 42.84
CA ASN A 169 33.59 -16.23 42.51
C ASN A 169 32.35 -17.15 42.54
N ILE A 170 31.59 -17.13 41.45
CA ILE A 170 30.35 -17.89 41.27
C ILE A 170 30.59 -19.14 40.40
N SER A 171 29.86 -20.22 40.69
CA SER A 171 29.94 -21.47 39.92
C SER A 171 28.97 -21.46 38.74
N SER A 172 27.72 -21.08 38.99
CA SER A 172 26.63 -21.21 38.01
C SER A 172 25.42 -20.37 38.40
N TYR A 173 24.52 -20.14 37.46
CA TYR A 173 23.23 -19.52 37.69
C TYR A 173 22.11 -20.55 37.53
N LYS A 174 21.15 -20.57 38.45
CA LYS A 174 19.90 -21.33 38.32
C LYS A 174 18.78 -20.37 37.98
N VAL A 175 18.18 -20.56 36.81
CA VAL A 175 16.99 -19.82 36.38
C VAL A 175 15.76 -20.70 36.59
N GLU A 176 14.73 -20.15 37.21
CA GLU A 176 13.44 -20.79 37.45
C GLU A 176 12.33 -19.89 36.93
N ALA A 177 11.49 -20.42 36.04
CA ALA A 177 10.34 -19.72 35.50
C ALA A 177 9.07 -20.13 36.26
N TYR A 178 8.33 -19.15 36.76
CA TYR A 178 7.11 -19.37 37.52
C TYR A 178 5.91 -18.76 36.81
N LYS A 179 4.77 -19.44 36.97
CA LYS A 179 3.46 -18.95 36.57
C LYS A 179 2.55 -18.89 37.78
N GLU A 180 1.98 -17.73 38.03
CA GLU A 180 0.97 -17.49 39.05
C GLU A 180 -0.42 -17.37 38.40
N LYS A 181 -1.36 -18.19 38.86
CA LYS A 181 -2.76 -18.19 38.42
C LYS A 181 -3.67 -18.48 39.62
N ASN A 182 -4.63 -17.59 39.89
CA ASN A 182 -5.57 -17.70 41.02
C ASN A 182 -4.88 -17.86 42.39
N GLY A 183 -3.75 -17.19 42.61
CA GLY A 183 -2.97 -17.28 43.86
C GLY A 183 -2.05 -18.50 43.96
N ASN A 184 -2.18 -19.48 43.07
CA ASN A 184 -1.28 -20.64 43.00
C ASN A 184 -0.08 -20.34 42.10
N THR A 185 1.12 -20.64 42.61
CA THR A 185 2.38 -20.47 41.88
C THR A 185 2.91 -21.83 41.46
N ASN A 186 3.04 -22.04 40.15
CA ASN A 186 3.55 -23.27 39.57
C ASN A 186 4.89 -23.01 38.89
N LEU A 187 5.91 -23.81 39.25
CA LEU A 187 7.17 -23.86 38.50
C LEU A 187 6.87 -24.41 37.10
N GLN A 188 7.23 -23.65 36.07
CA GLN A 188 7.05 -24.05 34.68
C GLN A 188 8.27 -24.81 34.17
N ASP A 189 9.46 -24.25 34.39
CA ASP A 189 10.71 -24.82 33.94
C ASP A 189 11.89 -24.26 34.75
N SER A 190 13.01 -24.98 34.74
CA SER A 190 14.25 -24.59 35.42
C SER A 190 15.47 -25.03 34.64
N LYS A 191 16.46 -24.13 34.55
CA LYS A 191 17.70 -24.36 33.81
C LYS A 191 18.92 -23.84 34.56
N LEU A 192 20.02 -24.55 34.46
CA LEU A 192 21.33 -24.14 34.97
C LEU A 192 22.17 -23.56 33.84
N PHE A 193 22.86 -22.46 34.13
CA PHE A 193 23.80 -21.78 33.24
C PHE A 193 25.18 -21.72 33.92
N SER A 194 26.25 -21.87 33.14
CA SER A 194 27.61 -21.69 33.66
C SER A 194 27.86 -20.22 34.01
N SER A 195 28.80 -19.94 34.92
CA SER A 195 29.24 -18.57 35.20
C SER A 195 29.90 -17.89 33.99
N SER A 196 30.37 -18.66 33.01
CA SER A 196 30.93 -18.16 31.76
C SER A 196 29.88 -17.58 30.81
N ASP A 197 28.65 -18.07 30.87
CA ASP A 197 27.67 -17.92 29.80
C ASP A 197 26.79 -16.68 30.01
N ASP A 198 26.40 -16.03 28.92
CA ASP A 198 25.37 -15.01 28.96
C ASP A 198 24.01 -15.66 29.24
N ILE A 199 23.31 -15.15 30.27
CA ILE A 199 22.01 -15.69 30.64
C ILE A 199 20.97 -15.19 29.64
N HIS A 200 20.61 -16.06 28.71
CA HIS A 200 19.50 -15.90 27.79
C HIS A 200 18.56 -17.10 27.94
N TYR A 201 17.40 -16.87 28.55
CA TYR A 201 16.43 -17.92 28.84
C TYR A 201 15.09 -17.59 28.18
N GLU A 202 14.59 -18.48 27.33
CA GLU A 202 13.34 -18.30 26.60
C GLU A 202 12.24 -19.17 27.21
N LEU A 203 11.10 -18.56 27.54
CA LEU A 203 9.89 -19.23 28.01
C LEU A 203 8.76 -19.05 27.01
N PHE A 204 8.29 -20.15 26.43
CA PHE A 204 7.09 -20.17 25.61
C PHE A 204 5.86 -20.23 26.51
N THR A 205 5.09 -19.14 26.54
CA THR A 205 3.86 -19.04 27.35
C THR A 205 2.63 -19.50 26.58
N TYR A 206 2.73 -19.60 25.24
CA TYR A 206 1.62 -19.90 24.33
C TYR A 206 0.38 -19.01 24.55
N ASN A 207 0.59 -17.76 25.01
CA ASN A 207 -0.47 -16.83 25.42
C ASN A 207 -1.41 -17.36 26.52
N ASP A 208 -0.96 -18.34 27.31
CA ASP A 208 -1.75 -18.87 28.42
C ASP A 208 -1.82 -17.83 29.54
N VAL A 209 -3.05 -17.56 29.99
CA VAL A 209 -3.38 -16.50 30.93
C VAL A 209 -2.75 -16.75 32.29
N GLY A 210 -2.08 -15.74 32.82
CA GLY A 210 -1.43 -15.78 34.12
C GLY A 210 -0.40 -14.66 34.30
N LYS A 211 0.21 -14.62 35.49
CA LYS A 211 1.36 -13.75 35.77
C LYS A 211 2.64 -14.58 35.74
N TYR A 212 3.59 -14.21 34.90
CA TYR A 212 4.85 -14.92 34.73
C TYR A 212 5.99 -14.12 35.34
N TYR A 213 6.92 -14.78 36.01
CA TYR A 213 8.14 -14.15 36.48
C TYR A 213 9.27 -15.18 36.55
N PHE A 214 10.49 -14.68 36.55
CA PHE A 214 11.68 -15.49 36.64
C PHE A 214 12.36 -15.24 37.97
N THR A 215 12.96 -16.30 38.51
CA THR A 215 13.87 -16.19 39.63
C THR A 215 15.24 -16.69 39.19
N VAL A 216 16.27 -15.87 39.43
CA VAL A 216 17.67 -16.23 39.18
C VAL A 216 18.36 -16.37 40.51
N SER A 217 18.85 -17.58 40.78
CA SER A 217 19.67 -17.89 41.95
C SER A 217 21.12 -18.04 41.51
N VAL A 218 22.01 -17.29 42.13
CA VAL A 218 23.46 -17.40 41.89
C VAL A 218 24.01 -18.45 42.82
N LEU A 219 24.70 -19.43 42.26
CA LEU A 219 25.29 -20.54 42.99
C LEU A 219 26.80 -20.36 43.11
N GLY A 220 27.34 -20.79 44.25
CA GLY A 220 28.77 -20.72 44.52
C GLY A 220 29.16 -21.61 45.69
N ASN A 221 30.40 -22.09 45.66
CA ASN A 221 30.92 -23.03 46.67
C ASN A 221 31.07 -22.38 48.05
N ASN A 222 31.23 -21.04 48.09
CA ASN A 222 31.43 -20.27 49.32
C ASN A 222 30.12 -19.73 49.90
N CYS A 223 28.96 -20.21 49.44
CA CYS A 223 27.67 -19.64 49.77
C CYS A 223 26.86 -20.57 50.69
N THR A 224 26.13 -19.97 51.64
CA THR A 224 25.26 -20.69 52.57
C THR A 224 24.20 -21.46 51.78
N ASN A 225 24.07 -22.76 52.00
CA ASN A 225 23.16 -23.65 51.25
C ASN A 225 23.39 -23.62 49.73
N SER A 226 24.62 -23.37 49.26
CA SER A 226 25.01 -23.28 47.83
C SER A 226 24.37 -22.13 47.02
N VAL A 227 23.58 -21.27 47.66
CA VAL A 227 22.91 -20.11 47.02
C VAL A 227 23.47 -18.82 47.62
N CYS A 228 24.14 -18.02 46.80
CA CYS A 228 24.73 -16.76 47.23
C CYS A 228 23.69 -15.65 47.29
N MET A 229 22.82 -15.61 46.28
CA MET A 229 21.84 -14.55 46.10
C MET A 229 20.70 -15.06 45.20
N LYS A 230 19.50 -14.52 45.41
CA LYS A 230 18.29 -14.92 44.70
C LYS A 230 17.51 -13.68 44.32
N MET A 231 17.30 -13.43 43.02
CA MET A 231 16.51 -12.29 42.53
C MET A 231 15.31 -12.75 41.76
N SER A 232 14.21 -12.03 41.90
CA SER A 232 13.02 -12.22 41.10
C SER A 232 12.79 -11.03 40.19
N THR A 233 12.38 -11.29 38.96
CA THR A 233 11.96 -10.24 38.03
C THR A 233 10.56 -9.72 38.38
N PRO A 234 10.18 -8.53 37.88
CA PRO A 234 8.79 -8.10 37.87
C PRO A 234 7.88 -9.12 37.18
N LYS A 235 6.62 -9.20 37.64
CA LYS A 235 5.63 -10.15 37.12
C LYS A 235 5.00 -9.68 35.82
N VAL A 236 5.22 -10.36 34.69
CA VAL A 236 4.56 -10.06 33.41
C VAL A 236 3.14 -10.63 33.41
N SER A 237 2.14 -9.78 33.24
CA SER A 237 0.73 -10.20 33.20
C SER A 237 0.34 -10.50 31.75
N ILE A 238 0.07 -11.77 31.45
CA ILE A 238 -0.48 -12.17 30.15
C ILE A 238 -2.00 -12.24 30.30
N GLY A 239 -2.67 -11.21 29.79
CA GLY A 239 -4.11 -11.17 29.64
C GLY A 239 -4.57 -12.00 28.43
N ARG A 240 -5.84 -12.40 28.43
CA ARG A 240 -6.46 -13.02 27.26
C ARG A 240 -6.46 -11.98 26.13
N LYS A 241 -5.58 -12.10 25.14
CA LYS A 241 -5.73 -11.37 23.87
C LYS A 241 -7.08 -11.81 23.32
N GLY A 242 -8.10 -10.96 23.44
CA GLY A 242 -9.47 -11.29 23.13
C GLY A 242 -9.54 -11.89 21.74
N THR A 243 -9.93 -13.16 21.66
CA THR A 243 -10.86 -13.75 20.69
C THR A 243 -10.89 -13.16 19.27
N ARG A 244 -9.83 -12.60 18.69
CA ARG A 244 -9.87 -12.05 17.32
C ARG A 244 -10.26 -13.12 16.32
N VAL A 245 -9.77 -14.34 16.53
CA VAL A 245 -10.16 -15.53 15.76
C VAL A 245 -11.64 -15.88 16.00
N VAL A 246 -12.12 -15.85 17.24
CA VAL A 246 -13.52 -16.18 17.55
C VAL A 246 -14.48 -15.11 17.04
N ILE A 247 -14.13 -13.83 17.11
CA ILE A 247 -14.89 -12.72 16.52
C ILE A 247 -14.90 -12.86 14.99
N GLY A 248 -13.78 -13.29 14.39
CA GLY A 248 -13.72 -13.63 12.96
C GLY A 248 -14.64 -14.80 12.59
N ILE A 249 -14.62 -15.89 13.35
CA ILE A 249 -15.48 -17.07 13.12
C ILE A 249 -16.95 -16.71 13.31
N VAL A 250 -17.29 -16.04 14.41
CA VAL A 250 -18.66 -15.59 14.71
C VAL A 250 -19.12 -14.59 13.63
N GLY A 251 -18.30 -13.60 13.30
CA GLY A 251 -18.60 -12.64 12.24
C GLY A 251 -18.82 -13.31 10.89
N ALA A 252 -17.94 -14.22 10.47
CA ALA A 252 -18.09 -14.98 9.24
C ALA A 252 -19.37 -15.85 9.26
N SER A 253 -19.69 -16.47 10.39
CA SER A 253 -20.89 -17.30 10.54
C SER A 253 -22.20 -16.53 10.42
N PHE A 254 -22.21 -15.21 10.63
CA PHE A 254 -23.38 -14.37 10.40
C PHE A 254 -23.35 -13.67 9.05
N ILE A 255 -22.19 -13.16 8.63
CA ILE A 255 -22.04 -12.39 7.38
C ILE A 255 -22.25 -13.28 6.15
N LEU A 256 -21.68 -14.49 6.13
CA LEU A 256 -21.85 -15.40 4.98
C LEU A 256 -23.33 -15.78 4.77
N PRO A 257 -24.08 -16.26 5.77
CA PRO A 257 -25.51 -16.52 5.60
C PRO A 257 -26.32 -15.27 5.27
N PHE A 258 -25.95 -14.11 5.83
CA PHE A 258 -26.66 -12.86 5.54
C PHE A 258 -26.47 -12.41 4.08
N ILE A 259 -25.24 -12.48 3.54
CA ILE A 259 -24.97 -12.21 2.12
C ILE A 259 -25.71 -13.22 1.24
N LEU A 260 -25.65 -14.50 1.56
CA LEU A 260 -26.37 -15.54 0.81
C LEU A 260 -27.89 -15.34 0.87
N PHE A 261 -28.42 -14.88 2.00
CA PHE A 261 -29.83 -14.56 2.16
C PHE A 261 -30.25 -13.36 1.34
N ILE A 262 -29.42 -12.30 1.29
CA ILE A 262 -29.63 -11.16 0.39
C ILE A 262 -29.61 -11.63 -1.06
N PHE A 263 -28.60 -12.41 -1.46
CA PHE A 263 -28.53 -12.99 -2.81
C PHE A 263 -29.76 -13.81 -3.11
N HIS A 264 -30.22 -14.67 -2.19
CA HIS A 264 -31.42 -15.47 -2.36
C HIS A 264 -32.69 -14.63 -2.56
N ILE A 265 -32.87 -13.56 -1.78
CA ILE A 265 -33.98 -12.62 -1.95
C ILE A 265 -33.88 -11.90 -3.30
N LEU A 266 -32.69 -11.46 -3.70
CA LEU A 266 -32.47 -10.79 -4.98
C LEU A 266 -32.76 -11.74 -6.14
N THR A 267 -32.26 -12.97 -6.13
CA THR A 267 -32.55 -13.99 -7.15
C THR A 267 -34.02 -14.40 -7.19
N LYS A 268 -34.75 -14.27 -6.07
CA LYS A 268 -36.18 -14.59 -6.02
C LYS A 268 -37.06 -13.41 -6.46
N LYS A 269 -36.64 -12.17 -6.21
CA LYS A 269 -37.31 -10.95 -6.68
C LYS A 269 -37.01 -10.66 -8.15
N TYR A 270 -35.83 -11.05 -8.60
CA TYR A 270 -35.39 -11.05 -9.99
C TYR A 270 -35.13 -12.50 -10.35
N PRO A 271 -36.17 -13.36 -10.49
CA PRO A 271 -35.96 -14.64 -11.13
C PRO A 271 -35.25 -14.33 -12.43
N GLU A 272 -34.08 -14.94 -12.65
CA GLU A 272 -33.50 -14.99 -13.98
C GLU A 272 -34.64 -15.48 -14.88
N GLU A 273 -35.21 -14.54 -15.64
CA GLU A 273 -35.96 -14.87 -16.82
C GLU A 273 -35.00 -15.71 -17.63
N SER A 274 -35.20 -17.01 -17.52
CA SER A 274 -34.56 -18.09 -18.24
C SER A 274 -34.04 -17.63 -19.58
N ALA A 275 -32.78 -17.17 -19.67
CA ALA A 275 -32.18 -16.67 -20.91
C ALA A 275 -33.22 -16.04 -21.85
N SER A 276 -34.04 -15.09 -21.36
CA SER A 276 -34.93 -14.34 -22.24
C SER A 276 -33.98 -13.66 -23.22
N LYS A 277 -34.17 -13.98 -24.51
CA LYS A 277 -33.34 -13.55 -25.65
C LYS A 277 -32.57 -12.29 -25.30
N SER A 278 -31.25 -12.40 -25.12
CA SER A 278 -30.42 -11.23 -24.82
C SER A 278 -30.83 -10.13 -25.78
N GLU A 279 -31.37 -9.03 -25.26
CA GLU A 279 -31.67 -7.87 -26.08
C GLU A 279 -30.41 -7.52 -26.85
N GLU A 280 -30.47 -7.62 -28.17
CA GLU A 280 -29.33 -7.35 -29.00
C GLU A 280 -29.14 -5.84 -29.01
N ARG A 281 -28.05 -5.37 -28.41
CA ARG A 281 -27.78 -3.93 -28.32
C ARG A 281 -26.91 -3.50 -29.48
N LEU A 282 -27.48 -2.65 -30.33
CA LEU A 282 -26.85 -2.10 -31.51
C LEU A 282 -26.58 -0.62 -31.28
N VAL A 283 -25.34 -0.19 -31.47
CA VAL A 283 -24.98 1.23 -31.36
C VAL A 283 -24.75 1.80 -32.75
N VAL A 284 -25.45 2.87 -33.09
CA VAL A 284 -25.23 3.68 -34.29
C VAL A 284 -24.36 4.88 -33.89
N ALA A 285 -23.08 4.81 -34.23
CA ALA A 285 -22.12 5.87 -34.02
C ALA A 285 -21.98 6.74 -35.27
N TYR A 286 -22.12 8.04 -35.14
CA TYR A 286 -21.93 8.99 -36.24
C TYR A 286 -21.29 10.27 -35.75
N ARG A 287 -20.72 11.06 -36.66
CA ARG A 287 -20.19 12.38 -36.35
C ARG A 287 -21.15 13.44 -36.85
N SER A 288 -21.70 14.24 -35.92
CA SER A 288 -22.56 15.36 -36.30
C SER A 288 -21.84 16.34 -37.22
N SER A 289 -22.44 16.62 -38.38
CA SER A 289 -21.84 17.43 -39.45
C SER A 289 -22.83 18.47 -40.01
N SER A 290 -23.80 18.05 -40.84
CA SER A 290 -24.92 18.89 -41.28
C SER A 290 -26.21 18.50 -40.57
N LYS A 291 -27.18 19.43 -40.52
CA LYS A 291 -28.49 19.15 -39.92
C LYS A 291 -29.19 18.00 -40.67
N LYS A 292 -29.10 17.98 -42.01
CA LYS A 292 -29.70 16.91 -42.82
C LYS A 292 -29.01 15.56 -42.64
N HIS A 293 -27.69 15.53 -42.53
CA HIS A 293 -26.98 14.29 -42.20
C HIS A 293 -27.45 13.70 -40.86
N ASN A 294 -27.56 14.54 -39.83
CA ASN A 294 -28.04 14.09 -38.52
C ASN A 294 -29.49 13.56 -38.59
N GLU A 295 -30.36 14.22 -39.37
CA GLU A 295 -31.74 13.75 -39.62
C GLU A 295 -31.75 12.39 -40.34
N VAL A 296 -30.86 12.17 -41.32
CA VAL A 296 -30.71 10.88 -42.01
C VAL A 296 -30.30 9.79 -41.02
N VAL A 297 -29.28 10.04 -40.18
CA VAL A 297 -28.81 9.04 -39.20
C VAL A 297 -29.88 8.69 -38.18
N LEU A 298 -30.62 9.68 -37.67
CA LEU A 298 -31.73 9.42 -36.73
C LEU A 298 -32.86 8.62 -37.37
N THR A 299 -33.17 8.90 -38.64
CA THR A 299 -34.20 8.17 -39.39
C THR A 299 -33.75 6.73 -39.68
N PHE A 300 -32.46 6.55 -39.97
CA PHE A 300 -31.86 5.24 -40.15
C PHE A 300 -31.85 4.43 -38.84
N ALA A 301 -31.55 5.04 -37.71
CA ALA A 301 -31.62 4.38 -36.40
C ALA A 301 -33.06 3.96 -36.05
N ALA A 302 -34.05 4.82 -36.29
CA ALA A 302 -35.46 4.49 -36.10
C ALA A 302 -35.94 3.33 -37.00
N LEU A 303 -35.43 3.28 -38.23
CA LEU A 303 -35.68 2.18 -39.15
C LEU A 303 -35.14 0.85 -38.60
N LEU A 304 -33.91 0.85 -38.07
CA LEU A 304 -33.30 -0.34 -37.46
C LEU A 304 -34.07 -0.82 -36.22
N GLU A 305 -34.46 0.10 -35.34
CA GLU A 305 -35.23 -0.19 -34.12
C GLU A 305 -36.56 -0.88 -34.44
N GLN A 306 -37.23 -0.45 -35.51
CA GLN A 306 -38.50 -1.05 -35.94
C GLN A 306 -38.32 -2.46 -36.53
N MET A 307 -37.22 -2.71 -37.23
CA MET A 307 -36.98 -4.00 -37.90
C MET A 307 -36.61 -5.12 -36.92
N GLY A 308 -36.09 -4.78 -35.73
CA GLY A 308 -35.65 -5.74 -34.73
C GLY A 308 -36.55 -5.79 -33.51
N SER A 309 -37.35 -6.86 -33.36
CA SER A 309 -38.29 -6.99 -32.22
C SER A 309 -37.61 -7.09 -30.84
N ASN A 310 -36.29 -7.28 -30.77
CA ASN A 310 -35.49 -7.29 -29.53
C ASN A 310 -34.19 -6.48 -29.69
N LEU A 311 -34.18 -5.51 -30.62
CA LEU A 311 -33.01 -4.70 -30.94
C LEU A 311 -33.14 -3.35 -30.25
N VAL A 312 -32.24 -3.06 -29.31
CA VAL A 312 -32.17 -1.73 -28.70
C VAL A 312 -31.12 -0.93 -29.46
N VAL A 313 -31.54 0.15 -30.11
CA VAL A 313 -30.68 0.99 -30.94
C VAL A 313 -30.30 2.26 -30.18
N ASP A 314 -29.04 2.35 -29.78
CA ASP A 314 -28.47 3.55 -29.15
C ASP A 314 -27.76 4.42 -30.20
N VAL A 315 -28.08 5.70 -30.26
CA VAL A 315 -27.47 6.64 -31.22
C VAL A 315 -26.44 7.54 -30.51
N ILE A 316 -25.18 7.48 -30.95
CA ILE A 316 -24.07 8.24 -30.35
C ILE A 316 -23.53 9.28 -31.34
N ASP A 317 -23.60 10.55 -30.94
CA ASP A 317 -22.96 11.66 -31.65
C ASP A 317 -21.53 11.85 -31.16
N LEU A 318 -20.58 11.39 -31.97
CA LEU A 318 -19.14 11.44 -31.71
C LEU A 318 -18.62 12.88 -31.58
N ALA A 319 -19.23 13.89 -32.21
CA ALA A 319 -18.74 15.27 -32.14
C ALA A 319 -18.96 15.91 -30.76
N LYS A 320 -20.06 15.55 -30.07
CA LYS A 320 -20.41 16.09 -28.73
C LYS A 320 -19.58 15.48 -27.60
N THR A 321 -18.88 14.37 -27.85
CA THR A 321 -18.11 13.62 -26.85
C THR A 321 -16.85 14.34 -26.33
N THR A 322 -16.42 15.40 -27.01
CA THR A 322 -15.18 16.15 -26.72
C THR A 322 -15.30 17.20 -25.60
N LYS A 323 -16.51 17.52 -25.11
CA LYS A 323 -16.74 18.55 -24.08
C LYS A 323 -16.85 17.96 -22.66
N LYS A 324 -15.73 17.77 -21.96
CA LYS A 324 -15.51 17.57 -20.50
C LYS A 324 -16.34 16.55 -19.68
N PHE A 325 -17.54 16.08 -20.06
CA PHE A 325 -18.36 15.11 -19.30
C PHE A 325 -19.21 14.04 -20.06
N PRO A 326 -19.27 13.95 -21.40
CA PRO A 326 -19.97 12.86 -22.11
C PRO A 326 -19.20 11.54 -22.25
N GLN A 327 -17.95 11.46 -21.78
CA GLN A 327 -17.11 10.27 -21.97
C GLN A 327 -17.67 9.01 -21.29
N LYS A 328 -18.28 9.14 -20.10
CA LYS A 328 -18.75 7.96 -19.35
C LYS A 328 -19.94 7.27 -20.04
N PHE A 329 -20.95 8.02 -20.47
CA PHE A 329 -22.14 7.47 -21.13
C PHE A 329 -21.81 6.84 -22.48
N CYS A 330 -20.93 7.46 -23.27
CA CYS A 330 -20.52 6.92 -24.57
C CYS A 330 -19.71 5.63 -24.42
N ILE A 331 -18.82 5.57 -23.42
CA ILE A 331 -18.05 4.37 -23.11
C ILE A 331 -18.96 3.26 -22.60
N ASP A 332 -19.94 3.56 -21.72
CA ASP A 332 -20.86 2.57 -21.18
C ASP A 332 -21.73 1.93 -22.28
N SER A 333 -22.35 2.74 -23.17
CA SER A 333 -23.12 2.19 -24.32
C SER A 333 -22.23 1.41 -25.28
N LEU A 334 -21.01 1.89 -25.58
CA LEU A 334 -20.07 1.17 -26.44
C LEU A 334 -19.56 -0.12 -25.79
N ILE A 335 -19.40 -0.20 -24.46
CA ILE A 335 -18.98 -1.41 -23.73
C ILE A 335 -20.10 -2.45 -23.70
N ILE A 336 -21.35 -2.03 -23.58
CA ILE A 336 -22.49 -2.95 -23.47
C ILE A 336 -22.99 -3.43 -24.85
N ALA A 337 -22.73 -2.70 -25.93
CA ALA A 337 -23.19 -3.06 -27.28
C ALA A 337 -22.60 -4.37 -27.80
N ASN A 338 -23.39 -5.15 -28.51
CA ASN A 338 -22.94 -6.37 -29.20
C ASN A 338 -22.32 -6.02 -30.57
N ARG A 339 -22.91 -5.02 -31.25
CA ARG A 339 -22.56 -4.61 -32.61
C ARG A 339 -22.51 -3.09 -32.71
N ILE A 340 -21.58 -2.58 -33.52
CA ILE A 340 -21.37 -1.14 -33.71
C ILE A 340 -21.46 -0.81 -35.19
N ILE A 341 -22.38 0.10 -35.54
CA ILE A 341 -22.51 0.66 -36.89
C ILE A 341 -21.93 2.06 -36.89
N TYR A 342 -20.93 2.29 -37.72
CA TYR A 342 -20.37 3.61 -37.99
C TYR A 342 -20.98 4.18 -39.26
N VAL A 343 -21.61 5.37 -39.17
CA VAL A 343 -22.12 6.10 -40.33
C VAL A 343 -21.10 7.15 -40.78
N ALA A 344 -20.68 7.06 -42.04
CA ALA A 344 -19.70 7.98 -42.62
C ALA A 344 -20.26 9.41 -42.74
N PRO A 345 -19.49 10.46 -42.39
CA PRO A 345 -19.91 11.85 -42.59
C PRO A 345 -19.74 12.30 -44.07
N PRO A 346 -20.41 13.39 -44.49
CA PRO A 346 -20.30 13.98 -45.82
C PRO A 346 -18.95 14.64 -46.12
N LYS A 347 -18.25 15.13 -45.09
CA LYS A 347 -16.90 15.73 -45.22
C LYS A 347 -15.88 14.83 -44.54
N HIS A 348 -14.67 14.76 -45.09
CA HIS A 348 -13.59 13.97 -44.51
C HIS A 348 -13.32 14.36 -43.06
N ASP A 349 -13.26 13.35 -42.20
CA ASP A 349 -12.89 13.54 -40.81
C ASP A 349 -11.37 13.57 -40.68
N LEU A 350 -10.83 14.75 -40.34
CA LEU A 350 -9.38 14.95 -40.13
C LEU A 350 -8.92 14.48 -38.75
N ASN A 351 -9.84 14.19 -37.82
CA ASN A 351 -9.51 13.76 -36.45
C ASN A 351 -10.33 12.51 -36.08
N PRO A 352 -9.83 11.30 -36.39
CA PRO A 352 -10.46 10.08 -35.93
C PRO A 352 -10.45 10.06 -34.41
N ILE A 353 -11.62 10.01 -33.80
CA ILE A 353 -11.73 9.72 -32.37
C ILE A 353 -11.17 8.31 -32.17
N LEU A 354 -10.15 8.16 -31.33
CA LEU A 354 -9.61 6.85 -30.95
C LEU A 354 -10.72 6.08 -30.23
N ILE A 355 -11.46 5.26 -30.96
CA ILE A 355 -12.17 4.13 -30.39
C ILE A 355 -11.06 3.17 -29.93
N ASP A 356 -10.91 3.07 -28.60
CA ASP A 356 -9.82 2.35 -27.96
C ASP A 356 -9.79 0.87 -28.39
N LYS A 357 -8.58 0.28 -28.41
CA LYS A 357 -8.35 -1.12 -28.84
C LYS A 357 -9.10 -2.15 -27.99
N SER A 358 -9.66 -1.73 -26.84
CA SER A 358 -10.48 -2.54 -25.94
C SER A 358 -11.81 -3.01 -26.54
N LEU A 359 -12.20 -2.53 -27.73
CA LEU A 359 -13.41 -2.95 -28.45
C LEU A 359 -13.15 -4.01 -29.54
N SER A 360 -11.96 -4.62 -29.59
CA SER A 360 -11.54 -5.59 -30.63
C SER A 360 -12.43 -6.81 -30.82
N ASP A 361 -13.21 -7.18 -29.79
CA ASP A 361 -14.01 -8.40 -29.79
C ASP A 361 -15.42 -8.21 -30.36
N LYS A 362 -15.73 -7.01 -30.90
CA LYS A 362 -17.07 -6.63 -31.38
C LYS A 362 -17.15 -6.58 -32.91
N GLU A 363 -18.33 -6.89 -33.45
CA GLU A 363 -18.58 -6.75 -34.88
C GLU A 363 -18.81 -5.28 -35.24
N PHE A 364 -17.94 -4.76 -36.12
CA PHE A 364 -18.05 -3.41 -36.67
C PHE A 364 -18.59 -3.44 -38.10
N PHE A 365 -19.51 -2.52 -38.36
CA PHE A 365 -20.10 -2.29 -39.69
C PHE A 365 -19.93 -0.82 -40.07
N ALA A 366 -19.55 -0.57 -41.31
CA ALA A 366 -19.48 0.79 -41.85
C ALA A 366 -20.61 1.00 -42.86
N VAL A 367 -21.37 2.08 -42.69
CA VAL A 367 -22.47 2.44 -43.60
C VAL A 367 -22.14 3.76 -44.28
N ILE A 368 -22.18 3.73 -45.61
CA ILE A 368 -21.93 4.88 -46.49
C ILE A 368 -23.22 5.19 -47.25
N PHE A 369 -23.67 6.44 -47.17
CA PHE A 369 -24.73 6.97 -48.03
C PHE A 369 -24.12 7.64 -49.26
N ASP A 370 -24.89 7.80 -50.33
CA ASP A 370 -24.39 8.30 -51.62
C ASP A 370 -23.76 9.70 -51.56
N TYR A 371 -24.12 10.51 -50.56
CA TYR A 371 -23.60 11.85 -50.33
C TYR A 371 -22.43 11.89 -49.33
N CYS A 372 -22.01 10.73 -48.79
CA CYS A 372 -20.95 10.61 -47.81
C CYS A 372 -19.56 10.59 -48.48
N ALA A 373 -18.52 10.92 -47.70
CA ALA A 373 -17.16 10.81 -48.19
C ALA A 373 -16.73 9.33 -48.34
N ASN A 374 -16.13 8.98 -49.48
CA ASN A 374 -15.69 7.61 -49.79
C ASN A 374 -14.50 7.11 -48.94
N ARG A 375 -13.86 7.98 -48.13
CA ARG A 375 -12.74 7.57 -47.27
C ARG A 375 -13.21 7.40 -45.84
N LEU A 376 -13.09 6.18 -45.34
CA LEU A 376 -13.37 5.82 -43.95
C LEU A 376 -12.13 6.06 -43.06
N PRO A 377 -12.30 6.23 -41.75
CA PRO A 377 -11.19 6.26 -40.80
C PRO A 377 -10.44 4.93 -40.72
N GLN A 378 -9.13 4.97 -40.42
CA GLN A 378 -8.29 3.76 -40.31
C GLN A 378 -8.79 2.71 -39.30
N PHE A 379 -9.53 3.11 -38.26
CA PHE A 379 -10.11 2.15 -37.29
C PHE A 379 -11.25 1.31 -37.87
N VAL A 380 -11.78 1.71 -39.03
CA VAL A 380 -12.89 1.07 -39.74
C VAL A 380 -12.38 0.24 -40.95
N ASP A 381 -11.10 0.34 -41.31
CA ASP A 381 -10.52 -0.33 -42.50
C ASP A 381 -10.65 -1.87 -42.45
N THR A 382 -10.75 -2.46 -41.26
CA THR A 382 -10.92 -3.92 -41.10
C THR A 382 -12.38 -4.36 -41.04
N SER A 383 -13.34 -3.44 -41.14
CA SER A 383 -14.78 -3.70 -40.97
C SER A 383 -15.51 -3.95 -42.29
N LYS A 384 -16.68 -4.60 -42.23
CA LYS A 384 -17.53 -4.77 -43.42
C LYS A 384 -18.21 -3.44 -43.75
N THR A 385 -17.97 -2.96 -44.98
CA THR A 385 -18.52 -1.69 -45.47
C THR A 385 -19.69 -1.95 -46.41
N PHE A 386 -20.77 -1.19 -46.24
CA PHE A 386 -21.98 -1.28 -47.06
C PHE A 386 -22.36 0.09 -47.59
N LYS A 387 -22.64 0.16 -48.88
CA LYS A 387 -23.38 1.30 -49.44
C LYS A 387 -24.85 1.05 -49.24
N LEU A 388 -25.50 1.84 -48.38
CA LEU A 388 -26.77 1.40 -47.77
C LEU A 388 -27.84 1.01 -48.80
N PHE A 389 -28.03 1.79 -49.86
CA PHE A 389 -29.09 1.54 -50.84
C PHE A 389 -28.69 0.54 -51.94
N GLU A 390 -27.40 0.40 -52.25
CA GLU A 390 -26.90 -0.59 -53.21
C GLU A 390 -26.86 -1.99 -52.57
N ASP A 391 -26.45 -2.07 -51.30
CA ASP A 391 -26.18 -3.31 -50.58
C ASP A 391 -27.19 -3.59 -49.45
N PHE A 392 -28.40 -3.01 -49.52
CA PHE A 392 -29.36 -3.03 -48.41
C PHE A 392 -29.66 -4.45 -47.92
N GLU A 393 -29.96 -5.37 -48.84
CA GLU A 393 -30.25 -6.77 -48.48
C GLU A 393 -29.05 -7.49 -47.85
N ASN A 394 -27.85 -7.23 -48.36
CA ASN A 394 -26.60 -7.80 -47.83
C ASN A 394 -26.31 -7.26 -46.42
N PHE A 395 -26.58 -5.98 -46.19
CA PHE A 395 -26.45 -5.34 -44.88
C PHE A 395 -27.44 -5.92 -43.87
N MET A 396 -28.70 -6.09 -44.27
CA MET A 396 -29.73 -6.69 -43.42
C MET A 396 -29.40 -8.15 -43.06
N HIS A 397 -28.91 -8.93 -44.03
CA HIS A 397 -28.44 -10.29 -43.79
C HIS A 397 -27.23 -10.31 -42.85
N ALA A 398 -26.29 -9.36 -42.99
CA ALA A 398 -25.12 -9.26 -42.10
C ALA A 398 -25.51 -8.95 -40.65
N LEU A 399 -26.61 -8.22 -40.43
CA LEU A 399 -27.17 -7.97 -39.10
C LEU A 399 -28.10 -9.08 -38.60
N ASN A 400 -28.32 -10.17 -39.35
CA ASN A 400 -29.31 -11.20 -39.01
C ASN A 400 -30.73 -10.64 -38.76
N ILE A 401 -31.07 -9.51 -39.38
CA ILE A 401 -32.39 -8.89 -39.22
C ILE A 401 -33.30 -9.42 -40.34
N SER A 402 -34.26 -10.27 -39.96
CA SER A 402 -35.24 -10.87 -40.89
C SER A 402 -36.63 -10.21 -40.83
N GLY A 403 -36.73 -9.03 -40.23
CA GLY A 403 -38.00 -8.31 -40.03
C GLY A 403 -38.53 -7.66 -41.30
N SER A 404 -39.86 -7.58 -41.43
CA SER A 404 -40.51 -6.70 -42.41
C SER A 404 -40.28 -5.25 -41.99
N TYR A 405 -39.86 -4.40 -42.92
CA TYR A 405 -39.68 -2.98 -42.66
C TYR A 405 -40.91 -2.18 -43.06
N ASP A 406 -41.10 -1.03 -42.41
CA ASP A 406 -42.13 -0.09 -42.81
C ASP A 406 -41.69 0.68 -44.05
N ALA A 407 -42.44 0.50 -45.13
CA ALA A 407 -42.20 1.21 -46.38
C ALA A 407 -42.24 2.73 -46.18
N ALA A 408 -43.04 3.26 -45.25
CA ALA A 408 -43.13 4.69 -44.99
C ALA A 408 -41.82 5.25 -44.42
N ILE A 409 -41.21 4.57 -43.45
CA ILE A 409 -39.93 5.01 -42.84
C ILE A 409 -38.79 4.84 -43.84
N TYR A 410 -38.79 3.74 -44.62
CA TYR A 410 -37.81 3.54 -45.68
C TYR A 410 -37.88 4.65 -46.75
N HIS A 411 -39.08 4.99 -47.23
CA HIS A 411 -39.26 6.09 -48.18
C HIS A 411 -38.89 7.45 -47.57
N ASP A 412 -39.13 7.65 -46.28
CA ASP A 412 -38.70 8.86 -45.58
C ASP A 412 -37.17 8.96 -45.49
N LEU A 413 -36.48 7.83 -45.25
CA LEU A 413 -35.02 7.75 -45.26
C LEU A 413 -34.45 8.08 -46.64
N VAL A 414 -35.03 7.53 -47.72
CA VAL A 414 -34.64 7.83 -49.10
C VAL A 414 -34.83 9.32 -49.40
N ARG A 415 -35.99 9.89 -49.06
CA ARG A 415 -36.28 11.32 -49.25
C ARG A 415 -35.29 12.22 -48.51
N LYS A 416 -35.01 11.94 -47.24
CA LYS A 416 -34.05 12.70 -46.42
C LYS A 416 -32.61 12.57 -46.93
N THR A 417 -32.25 11.41 -47.48
CA THR A 417 -30.95 11.20 -48.12
C THR A 417 -30.80 12.11 -49.33
N GLU A 418 -31.83 12.21 -50.18
CA GLU A 418 -31.80 13.09 -51.35
C GLU A 418 -31.72 14.57 -50.95
N GLU A 419 -32.43 14.98 -49.89
CA GLU A 419 -32.30 16.33 -49.32
C GLU A 419 -30.88 16.61 -48.79
N ALA A 420 -30.27 15.64 -48.11
CA ALA A 420 -28.90 15.77 -47.62
C ALA A 420 -27.90 15.87 -48.78
N LYS A 421 -28.11 15.12 -49.85
CA LYS A 421 -27.30 15.16 -51.08
C LYS A 421 -27.34 16.53 -51.75
N ILE A 422 -28.53 17.11 -51.89
CA ILE A 422 -28.71 18.47 -52.43
C ILE A 422 -27.96 19.49 -51.56
N GLU A 423 -28.08 19.40 -50.23
CA GLU A 423 -27.37 20.30 -49.30
C GLU A 423 -25.84 20.18 -49.44
N THR A 424 -25.31 18.96 -49.53
CA THR A 424 -23.87 18.73 -49.68
C THR A 424 -23.35 19.21 -51.03
N ASP A 425 -24.10 19.02 -52.11
CA ASP A 425 -23.72 19.46 -53.46
C ASP A 425 -23.71 20.99 -53.58
N HIS A 426 -24.66 21.66 -52.92
CA HIS A 426 -24.65 23.13 -52.81
C HIS A 426 -23.46 23.63 -51.97
N SER A 427 -23.18 23.00 -50.84
CA SER A 427 -22.03 23.38 -50.00
C SER A 427 -20.68 23.20 -50.71
N PHE A 428 -20.56 22.25 -51.64
CA PHE A 428 -19.35 22.05 -52.45
C PHE A 428 -19.17 23.11 -53.55
N LYS A 429 -20.26 23.63 -54.12
CA LYS A 429 -20.19 24.71 -55.13
C LYS A 429 -19.71 26.03 -54.54
N ASP A 430 -20.05 26.33 -53.30
CA ASP A 430 -19.67 27.58 -52.62
C ASP A 430 -18.21 27.58 -52.10
N THR A 431 -17.50 26.46 -52.18
CA THR A 431 -16.10 26.34 -51.69
C THR A 431 -15.05 26.32 -52.81
N ILE A 432 -15.44 26.48 -54.07
CA ILE A 432 -14.48 26.66 -55.17
C ILE A 432 -13.97 28.11 -55.10
N PRO A 433 -12.68 28.37 -54.83
CA PRO A 433 -12.16 29.73 -54.87
C PRO A 433 -12.30 30.26 -56.29
N GLN A 434 -13.06 31.35 -56.47
CA GLN A 434 -13.02 32.11 -57.72
C GLN A 434 -11.60 32.64 -57.90
N ILE A 435 -10.87 32.10 -58.88
CA ILE A 435 -9.61 32.68 -59.33
C ILE A 435 -9.99 33.97 -60.05
N VAL A 436 -9.94 35.09 -59.33
CA VAL A 436 -9.97 36.41 -59.94
C VAL A 436 -8.57 36.67 -60.48
N ILE A 437 -8.42 36.58 -61.81
CA ILE A 437 -7.20 37.03 -62.48
C ILE A 437 -7.25 38.55 -62.51
N THR A 438 -6.54 39.21 -61.60
CA THR A 438 -6.20 40.63 -61.73
C THR A 438 -4.87 40.73 -62.45
N ASP A 439 -4.90 41.22 -63.69
CA ASP A 439 -3.71 41.68 -64.39
C ASP A 439 -3.21 42.96 -63.70
N SER A 440 -2.05 42.88 -63.03
CA SER A 440 -1.32 44.06 -62.60
C SER A 440 0.18 43.80 -62.72
N GLU A 441 0.82 44.61 -63.57
CA GLU A 441 2.25 44.63 -63.89
C GLU A 441 3.16 44.74 -62.65
N PRO A 442 4.41 44.25 -62.73
CA PRO A 442 5.31 44.24 -61.60
C PRO A 442 5.97 45.62 -61.40
N GLN A 443 5.81 46.19 -60.21
CA GLN A 443 6.75 47.19 -59.70
C GLN A 443 7.63 46.56 -58.63
N GLU A 444 8.92 46.56 -58.91
CA GLU A 444 10.01 46.33 -57.97
C GLU A 444 9.89 47.28 -56.77
N HIS A 445 10.04 46.75 -55.56
CA HIS A 445 10.83 47.45 -54.56
C HIS A 445 11.45 46.47 -53.56
N ASP A 446 12.78 46.60 -53.50
CA ASP A 446 13.71 45.90 -52.63
C ASP A 446 13.54 46.19 -51.14
N SER A 447 13.99 45.19 -50.37
CA SER A 447 14.82 45.28 -49.16
C SER A 447 14.20 45.17 -47.76
N LEU A 448 14.77 44.15 -47.08
CA LEU A 448 15.34 44.14 -45.72
C LEU A 448 14.46 43.86 -44.49
N ILE A 449 14.56 42.60 -44.04
CA ILE A 449 15.08 42.14 -42.73
C ILE A 449 14.71 42.98 -41.48
N SER A 450 13.98 42.37 -40.53
CA SER A 450 14.56 41.85 -39.28
C SER A 450 13.47 41.45 -38.27
N GLU A 451 13.53 40.18 -37.87
CA GLU A 451 13.54 39.69 -36.49
C GLU A 451 12.54 40.16 -35.41
N ASN A 452 11.99 39.11 -34.76
CA ASN A 452 11.68 38.95 -33.34
C ASN A 452 10.38 39.57 -32.81
N VAL A 453 9.49 38.72 -32.26
CA VAL A 453 9.40 38.43 -30.81
C VAL A 453 8.14 37.57 -30.54
N ILE A 454 8.39 36.38 -29.97
CA ILE A 454 7.67 35.72 -28.86
C ILE A 454 6.21 36.14 -28.59
N LEU A 455 5.28 35.22 -28.83
CA LEU A 455 4.46 34.54 -27.80
C LEU A 455 3.83 33.26 -28.36
#